data_AF-A0A0P1E7K3-F1
#
_entry.id   AF-A0A0P1E7K3-F1
#
_cell.length_a   1.000
_cell.length_b   1.000
_cell.length_c   1.000
_cell.angle_alpha   90.00
_cell.angle_beta   90.00
_cell.angle_gamma   90.00
#
_symmetry.space_group_name_H-M   'P 1'
#
loop_
_entity.id
_entity.type
_entity.pdbx_description
1 polymer ?
#
loop_
_entity_poly.entity_id
_entity_poly.type
_entity_poly.pdbx_seq_one_letter_code
_entity_poly.pdbx_strand_id
1 'polypeptide(L)'
;MKSPVGGENVTRDDIIAATDYVAPSIEILDTRIQRVDPATGQTRTVYDTISDNAANAGIVLGPERHAIDAFDLRWVGALTFRNGEIEETGLGAGVLNDPVESVVWLARRMAQYDQSIEPGQVILSGSFIRPVECPPSTEIHADFGPFGSVDINFA
;
A
#
# COMPACT_ATOMS: atom_id res chain seq x y z
N MET A 1 -12.46 0.73 6.23
CA MET A 1 -12.67 0.85 7.70
C MET A 1 -14.15 1.00 8.01
N LYS A 2 -14.68 0.39 9.09
CA LYS A 2 -16.11 0.46 9.46
C LYS A 2 -16.41 1.35 10.68
N SER A 3 -15.41 1.69 11.49
CA SER A 3 -15.55 2.58 12.65
C SER A 3 -14.33 3.50 12.75
N PRO A 4 -14.45 4.67 13.41
CA PRO A 4 -13.30 5.53 13.61
C PRO A 4 -12.25 4.84 14.50
N VAL A 5 -10.96 5.08 14.23
CA VAL A 5 -9.86 4.55 15.02
C VAL A 5 -8.65 5.50 14.99
N GLY A 6 -8.01 5.70 16.14
CA GLY A 6 -6.92 6.66 16.28
C GLY A 6 -6.47 6.83 17.73
N GLY A 7 -5.51 7.72 17.94
CA GLY A 7 -4.93 8.02 19.25
C GLY A 7 -3.55 7.40 19.46
N GLU A 8 -2.77 7.97 20.37
CA GLU A 8 -1.38 7.58 20.63
C GLU A 8 -1.23 6.13 21.15
N ASN A 9 -2.27 5.62 21.82
CA ASN A 9 -2.29 4.30 22.45
C ASN A 9 -3.06 3.25 21.64
N VAL A 10 -3.49 3.56 20.41
CA VAL A 10 -4.19 2.60 19.55
C VAL A 10 -3.38 1.32 19.40
N THR A 11 -4.05 0.18 19.45
CA THR A 11 -3.45 -1.16 19.41
C THR A 11 -3.78 -1.88 18.10
N ARG A 12 -3.10 -3.01 17.87
CA ARG A 12 -3.41 -3.91 16.75
C ARG A 12 -4.86 -4.40 16.78
N ASP A 13 -5.37 -4.73 17.96
CA ASP A 13 -6.74 -5.23 18.14
C ASP A 13 -7.78 -4.14 17.83
N ASP A 14 -7.48 -2.87 18.13
CA ASP A 14 -8.34 -1.74 17.76
C ASP A 14 -8.44 -1.60 16.23
N ILE A 15 -7.32 -1.73 15.51
CA ILE A 15 -7.30 -1.72 14.04
C ILE A 15 -8.11 -2.89 13.47
N ILE A 16 -7.94 -4.10 14.03
CA ILE A 16 -8.70 -5.28 13.63
C ILE A 16 -10.20 -5.04 13.81
N ALA A 17 -10.59 -4.56 15.00
CA ALA A 17 -11.99 -4.29 15.32
C ALA A 17 -12.59 -3.21 14.41
N ALA A 18 -11.81 -2.20 14.04
CA ALA A 18 -12.24 -1.12 13.15
C ALA A 18 -12.20 -1.46 11.65
N THR A 19 -11.59 -2.58 11.27
CA THR A 19 -11.50 -3.01 9.88
C THR A 19 -12.82 -3.63 9.41
N ASP A 20 -13.29 -3.17 8.25
CA ASP A 20 -14.50 -3.73 7.63
C ASP A 20 -14.15 -5.01 6.85
N TYR A 21 -13.21 -4.86 5.93
CA TYR A 21 -12.64 -5.93 5.13
C TYR A 21 -11.21 -5.58 4.74
N VAL A 22 -10.49 -6.59 4.26
CA VAL A 22 -9.20 -6.47 3.57
C VAL A 22 -9.36 -6.91 2.12
N ALA A 23 -8.54 -6.36 1.23
CA ALA A 23 -8.61 -6.62 -0.21
C ALA A 23 -7.21 -6.52 -0.84
N PRO A 24 -6.93 -7.27 -1.93
CA PRO A 24 -5.72 -7.05 -2.70
C PRO A 24 -5.80 -5.70 -3.42
N SER A 25 -4.66 -5.03 -3.56
CA SER A 25 -4.57 -3.71 -4.19
C SER A 25 -3.23 -3.46 -4.87
N ILE A 26 -3.24 -2.60 -5.89
CA ILE A 26 -2.04 -2.01 -6.49
C ILE A 26 -2.03 -0.51 -6.16
N GLU A 27 -0.87 0.00 -5.77
CA GLU A 27 -0.61 1.43 -5.67
C GLU A 27 0.17 1.89 -6.90
N ILE A 28 -0.29 2.96 -7.53
CA ILE A 28 0.40 3.64 -8.61
C ILE A 28 1.18 4.79 -7.99
N LEU A 29 2.50 4.71 -8.10
CA LEU A 29 3.42 5.74 -7.65
C LEU A 29 3.83 6.63 -8.81
N ASP A 30 4.04 7.91 -8.53
CA ASP A 30 4.61 8.87 -9.48
C ASP A 30 5.44 9.91 -8.73
N THR A 31 6.41 10.51 -9.40
CA THR A 31 7.33 11.46 -8.77
C THR A 31 7.37 12.75 -9.58
N ARG A 32 6.90 13.85 -8.97
CA ARG A 32 6.87 15.18 -9.60
C ARG A 32 8.20 15.91 -9.45
N ILE A 33 9.11 15.36 -8.65
CA ILE A 33 10.45 15.89 -8.39
C ILE A 33 11.49 15.06 -9.14
N GLN A 34 12.39 15.76 -9.84
CA GLN A 34 13.48 15.14 -10.59
C GLN A 34 14.39 14.32 -9.67
N ARG A 35 14.80 13.14 -10.13
CA ARG A 35 15.65 12.24 -9.34
C ARG A 35 17.00 12.86 -9.01
N VAL A 36 17.59 13.56 -9.98
CA VAL A 36 18.83 14.31 -9.84
C VAL A 36 18.59 15.69 -10.41
N ASP A 37 18.89 16.72 -9.63
CA ASP A 37 18.81 18.11 -10.05
C ASP A 37 19.87 18.36 -11.15
N PRO A 38 19.49 18.86 -12.34
CA PRO A 38 20.39 18.99 -13.48
C PRO A 38 21.39 20.13 -13.34
N ALA A 39 21.16 21.09 -12.44
CA ALA A 39 22.04 22.24 -12.23
C ALA A 39 23.09 21.96 -11.15
N THR A 40 22.70 21.25 -10.09
CA THR A 40 23.51 21.02 -8.89
C THR A 40 24.05 19.60 -8.78
N GLY A 41 23.45 18.64 -9.50
CA GLY A 41 23.76 17.22 -9.39
C GLY A 41 23.25 16.58 -8.09
N GLN A 42 22.42 17.29 -7.31
CA GLN A 42 21.88 16.78 -6.06
C GLN A 42 20.79 15.72 -6.32
N THR A 43 20.90 14.57 -5.66
CA THR A 43 19.86 13.54 -5.70
C THR A 43 18.72 13.89 -4.75
N ARG A 44 17.47 13.62 -5.15
CA ARG A 44 16.31 13.78 -4.27
C ARG A 44 16.46 12.98 -2.97
N THR A 45 15.84 13.48 -1.94
CA THR A 45 15.85 12.95 -0.58
C THR A 45 14.47 12.42 -0.18
N VAL A 46 14.36 11.88 1.04
CA VAL A 46 13.07 11.47 1.60
C VAL A 46 12.14 12.66 1.83
N TYR A 47 12.66 13.85 2.15
CA TYR A 47 11.84 15.03 2.37
C TYR A 47 11.11 15.47 1.09
N ASP A 48 11.77 15.30 -0.06
CA ASP A 48 11.18 15.55 -1.36
C ASP A 48 9.99 14.60 -1.60
N THR A 49 10.17 13.32 -1.29
CA THR A 49 9.10 12.31 -1.43
C THR A 49 7.93 12.57 -0.47
N ILE A 50 8.21 12.91 0.80
CA ILE A 50 7.18 13.26 1.78
C ILE A 50 6.40 14.51 1.32
N SER A 51 7.12 15.54 0.86
CA SER A 51 6.51 16.78 0.35
C SER A 51 5.68 16.52 -0.90
N ASP A 52 6.13 15.59 -1.74
CA ASP A 52 5.42 15.12 -2.92
C ASP A 52 4.32 14.10 -2.58
N ASN A 53 3.60 14.31 -1.49
CA ASN A 53 2.50 13.47 -1.02
C ASN A 53 2.83 11.97 -1.04
N ALA A 54 4.02 11.61 -0.53
CA ALA A 54 4.53 10.24 -0.50
C ALA A 54 4.60 9.52 -1.86
N ALA A 55 4.75 10.27 -2.97
CA ALA A 55 4.72 9.76 -4.34
C ALA A 55 3.36 9.15 -4.77
N ASN A 56 2.26 9.45 -4.07
CA ASN A 56 0.94 8.93 -4.41
C ASN A 56 0.49 9.42 -5.79
N ALA A 57 -0.07 8.53 -6.61
CA ALA A 57 -0.72 8.89 -7.88
C ALA A 57 -2.10 8.25 -8.05
N GLY A 58 -2.24 6.96 -7.73
CA GLY A 58 -3.52 6.25 -7.87
C GLY A 58 -3.54 4.92 -7.12
N ILE A 59 -4.74 4.34 -7.01
CA ILE A 59 -4.95 3.01 -6.41
C ILE A 59 -5.87 2.18 -7.29
N VAL A 60 -5.63 0.88 -7.34
CA VAL A 60 -6.51 -0.10 -7.98
C VAL A 60 -6.84 -1.17 -6.94
N LEU A 61 -8.14 -1.40 -6.72
CA LEU A 61 -8.60 -2.43 -5.80
C LEU A 61 -9.04 -3.65 -6.59
N GLY A 62 -8.61 -4.83 -6.16
CA GLY A 62 -9.17 -6.09 -6.67
C GLY A 62 -10.65 -6.22 -6.31
N PRO A 63 -11.38 -7.17 -6.90
CA PRO A 63 -12.79 -7.39 -6.62
C PRO A 63 -13.04 -8.08 -5.26
N GLU A 64 -12.07 -8.85 -4.74
CA GLU A 64 -12.24 -9.61 -3.50
C GLU A 64 -12.29 -8.73 -2.25
N ARG A 65 -13.10 -9.17 -1.29
CA ARG A 65 -13.29 -8.52 0.01
C ARG A 65 -13.34 -9.61 1.06
N HIS A 66 -12.36 -9.64 1.95
CA HIS A 66 -12.23 -10.68 2.97
C HIS A 66 -12.41 -10.11 4.37
N ALA A 67 -12.94 -10.92 5.28
CA ALA A 67 -12.81 -10.61 6.70
C ALA A 67 -11.32 -10.57 7.07
N ILE A 68 -10.94 -9.69 8.00
CA ILE A 68 -9.54 -9.46 8.38
C ILE A 68 -8.85 -10.71 8.95
N ASP A 69 -9.61 -11.66 9.48
CA ASP A 69 -9.14 -12.92 10.08
C ASP A 69 -9.36 -14.14 9.17
N ALA A 70 -9.87 -13.95 7.95
CA ALA A 70 -10.01 -15.04 6.98
C ALA A 70 -8.67 -15.58 6.47
N PHE A 71 -7.62 -14.76 6.54
CA PHE A 71 -6.25 -15.10 6.16
C PHE A 71 -5.27 -14.61 7.22
N ASP A 72 -4.16 -15.32 7.38
CA ASP A 72 -2.99 -14.72 8.01
C ASP A 72 -2.34 -13.76 7.01
N LEU A 73 -2.58 -12.45 7.18
CA LEU A 73 -2.11 -11.39 6.29
C LEU A 73 -0.59 -11.36 6.15
N ARG A 74 0.14 -11.92 7.13
CA ARG A 74 1.60 -12.04 7.07
C ARG A 74 2.04 -13.03 5.99
N TRP A 75 1.19 -14.00 5.64
CA TRP A 75 1.46 -15.05 4.66
C TRP A 75 0.71 -14.86 3.33
N VAL A 76 -0.02 -13.76 3.17
CA VAL A 76 -0.54 -13.37 1.86
C VAL A 76 0.66 -12.99 0.98
N GLY A 77 0.89 -13.76 -0.07
CA GLY A 77 1.94 -13.49 -1.06
C GLY A 77 1.37 -12.84 -2.32
N ALA A 78 2.24 -12.30 -3.17
CA ALA A 78 1.88 -11.94 -4.54
C ALA A 78 2.96 -12.35 -5.54
N LEU A 79 2.51 -12.75 -6.73
CA LEU A 79 3.29 -12.78 -7.95
C LEU A 79 2.85 -11.58 -8.80
N THR A 80 3.77 -10.67 -9.12
CA THR A 80 3.46 -9.51 -9.95
C THR A 80 4.05 -9.73 -11.33
N PHE A 81 3.15 -9.87 -12.30
CA PHE A 81 3.47 -10.06 -13.70
C PHE A 81 3.43 -8.71 -14.43
N ARG A 82 4.42 -8.48 -15.28
CA ARG A 82 4.41 -7.41 -16.29
C ARG A 82 4.42 -8.06 -17.67
N ASN A 83 3.38 -7.81 -18.46
CA ASN A 83 3.23 -8.38 -19.80
C ASN A 83 3.42 -9.91 -19.84
N GLY A 84 2.90 -10.61 -18.82
CA GLY A 84 2.95 -12.07 -18.70
C GLY A 84 4.23 -12.65 -18.07
N GLU A 85 5.24 -11.84 -17.75
CA GLU A 85 6.46 -12.29 -17.06
C GLU A 85 6.48 -11.85 -15.59
N ILE A 86 6.90 -12.73 -14.68
CA ILE A 86 7.04 -12.39 -13.26
C ILE A 86 8.22 -11.41 -13.09
N GLU A 87 7.93 -10.21 -12.61
CA GLU A 87 8.96 -9.19 -12.31
C GLU A 87 9.35 -9.21 -10.83
N GLU A 88 8.35 -9.31 -9.94
CA GLU A 88 8.56 -9.27 -8.50
C GLU A 88 7.67 -10.31 -7.80
N THR A 89 8.14 -10.74 -6.63
CA THR A 89 7.38 -11.60 -5.72
C THR A 89 7.60 -11.11 -4.30
N GLY A 90 6.61 -11.27 -3.45
CA GLY A 90 6.73 -10.85 -2.05
C GLY A 90 5.67 -11.45 -1.16
N LEU A 91 5.81 -11.16 0.13
CA LEU A 91 4.96 -11.69 1.19
C LEU A 91 4.56 -10.56 2.13
N GLY A 92 3.32 -10.55 2.60
CA GLY A 92 2.78 -9.50 3.47
C GLY A 92 3.63 -9.22 4.72
N ALA A 93 4.28 -10.23 5.29
CA ALA A 93 5.23 -10.04 6.40
C ALA A 93 6.41 -9.11 6.06
N GLY A 94 6.72 -8.87 4.79
CA GLY A 94 7.71 -7.88 4.34
C GLY A 94 7.32 -6.44 4.70
N VAL A 95 6.04 -6.17 4.95
CA VAL A 95 5.53 -4.90 5.45
C VAL A 95 5.62 -4.89 6.97
N LEU A 96 6.71 -4.34 7.50
CA LEU A 96 6.90 -4.13 8.94
C LEU A 96 6.60 -5.36 9.82
N ASN A 97 6.90 -6.57 9.35
CA ASN A 97 6.58 -7.88 9.95
C ASN A 97 5.09 -8.29 9.92
N ASP A 98 4.16 -7.32 9.90
CA ASP A 98 2.72 -7.51 9.83
C ASP A 98 2.05 -6.27 9.19
N PRO A 99 1.29 -6.43 8.08
CA PRO A 99 0.56 -5.32 7.44
C PRO A 99 -0.38 -4.55 8.36
N VAL A 100 -0.89 -5.14 9.45
CA VAL A 100 -1.74 -4.43 10.42
C VAL A 100 -0.93 -3.44 11.24
N GLU A 101 0.33 -3.75 11.55
CA GLU A 101 1.21 -2.89 12.35
C GLU A 101 1.57 -1.59 11.63
N SER A 102 1.56 -1.57 10.29
CA SER A 102 1.75 -0.32 9.54
C SER A 102 0.57 0.64 9.73
N VAL A 103 -0.66 0.10 9.83
CA VAL A 103 -1.86 0.90 10.10
C VAL A 103 -1.88 1.40 11.55
N VAL A 104 -1.41 0.59 12.51
CA VAL A 104 -1.20 1.02 13.91
C VAL A 104 -0.23 2.21 13.94
N TRP A 105 0.90 2.11 13.24
CA TRP A 105 1.87 3.19 13.15
C TRP A 105 1.25 4.47 12.57
N LEU A 106 0.49 4.35 11.47
CA LEU A 106 -0.17 5.49 10.82
C LEU A 106 -1.16 6.17 11.78
N ALA A 107 -2.02 5.40 12.44
CA ALA A 107 -3.02 5.92 13.37
C ALA A 107 -2.37 6.67 14.55
N ARG A 108 -1.26 6.15 15.10
CA ARG A 108 -0.48 6.85 16.14
C ARG A 108 0.18 8.11 15.62
N ARG A 109 0.66 8.10 14.38
CA ARG A 109 1.28 9.28 13.75
C ARG A 109 0.26 10.38 13.50
N MET A 110 -0.93 10.03 13.01
CA MET A 110 -2.04 10.96 12.79
C MET A 110 -2.51 11.61 14.10
N ALA A 111 -2.49 10.87 15.21
CA ALA A 111 -2.88 11.40 16.53
C ALA A 111 -2.05 12.62 16.97
N GLN A 112 -0.78 12.72 16.54
CA GLN A 112 0.08 13.87 16.83
C GLN A 112 -0.38 15.17 16.16
N TYR A 113 -1.32 15.06 15.23
CA TYR A 113 -1.91 16.17 14.47
C TYR A 113 -3.43 16.29 14.72
N ASP A 114 -3.93 15.72 15.81
CA ASP A 114 -5.37 15.67 16.14
C ASP A 114 -6.22 15.00 15.05
N GLN A 115 -5.65 14.02 14.33
CA GLN A 115 -6.31 13.28 13.26
C GLN A 115 -6.57 11.81 13.65
N SER A 116 -7.61 11.22 13.06
CA SER A 116 -8.00 9.81 13.16
C SER A 116 -8.31 9.21 11.79
N ILE A 117 -8.29 7.89 11.72
CA ILE A 117 -8.80 7.15 10.56
C ILE A 117 -10.32 7.07 10.69
N GLU A 118 -11.02 7.52 9.66
CA GLU A 118 -12.48 7.64 9.66
C GLU A 118 -13.17 6.43 8.97
N PRO A 119 -14.43 6.13 9.32
CA PRO A 119 -15.23 5.14 8.61
C PRO A 119 -15.28 5.41 7.11
N GLY A 120 -15.23 4.34 6.32
CA GLY A 120 -15.21 4.41 4.85
C GLY A 120 -13.84 4.70 4.23
N GLN A 121 -12.83 5.09 5.01
CA GLN A 121 -11.47 5.25 4.47
C GLN A 121 -10.86 3.90 4.07
N VAL A 122 -10.04 3.95 3.02
CA VAL A 122 -9.18 2.86 2.53
C VAL A 122 -7.75 3.19 2.94
N ILE A 123 -7.09 2.24 3.60
CA ILE A 123 -5.71 2.38 4.05
C ILE A 123 -4.87 1.36 3.30
N LEU A 124 -3.86 1.82 2.57
CA LEU A 124 -2.85 0.94 1.98
C LEU A 124 -1.82 0.61 3.05
N SER A 125 -1.63 -0.68 3.33
CA SER A 125 -0.71 -1.14 4.38
C SER A 125 0.76 -0.97 4.01
N GLY A 126 1.08 -0.72 2.74
CA GLY A 126 2.44 -0.64 2.22
C GLY A 126 2.77 -1.81 1.30
N SER A 127 3.77 -1.62 0.44
CA SER A 127 4.21 -2.63 -0.54
C SER A 127 5.19 -3.63 0.08
N PHE A 128 5.07 -4.89 -0.32
CA PHE A 128 6.05 -5.96 -0.05
C PHE A 128 6.84 -6.40 -1.30
N ILE A 129 6.74 -5.63 -2.39
CA ILE A 129 7.57 -5.74 -3.60
C ILE A 129 8.22 -4.40 -3.93
N ARG A 130 9.27 -4.42 -4.77
CA ARG A 130 9.78 -3.16 -5.34
C ARG A 130 8.80 -2.63 -6.40
N PRO A 131 8.74 -1.30 -6.62
CA PRO A 131 7.95 -0.74 -7.71
C PRO A 131 8.39 -1.28 -9.06
N VAL A 132 7.43 -1.61 -9.91
CA VAL A 132 7.64 -2.07 -11.29
C VAL A 132 7.34 -0.91 -12.24
N GLU A 133 8.27 -0.61 -13.14
CA GLU A 133 8.11 0.45 -14.15
C GLU A 133 7.02 0.08 -15.16
N CYS A 134 6.08 1.00 -15.38
CA CYS A 134 4.89 0.81 -16.20
C CYS A 134 4.82 1.83 -17.35
N PRO A 135 5.66 1.72 -18.39
CA PRO A 135 5.54 2.54 -19.60
C PRO A 135 4.18 2.32 -20.30
N PRO A 136 3.79 3.19 -21.26
CA PRO A 136 2.58 2.99 -22.06
C PRO A 136 2.48 1.58 -22.65
N SER A 137 1.26 1.06 -22.74
CA SER A 137 0.95 -0.32 -23.17
C SER A 137 1.44 -1.43 -22.22
N THR A 138 1.76 -1.11 -20.96
CA THR A 138 2.09 -2.13 -19.95
C THR A 138 0.82 -2.75 -19.37
N GLU A 139 0.79 -4.08 -19.31
CA GLU A 139 -0.18 -4.86 -18.55
C GLU A 139 0.46 -5.33 -17.24
N ILE A 140 -0.20 -5.04 -16.12
CA ILE A 140 0.17 -5.57 -14.80
C ILE A 140 -0.95 -6.51 -14.32
N HIS A 141 -0.55 -7.73 -13.98
CA HIS A 141 -1.38 -8.70 -13.28
C HIS A 141 -0.71 -9.04 -11.95
N ALA A 142 -1.35 -8.72 -10.83
CA ALA A 142 -0.90 -9.09 -9.51
C ALA A 142 -1.76 -10.24 -8.97
N ASP A 143 -1.19 -11.44 -8.91
CA ASP A 143 -1.82 -12.65 -8.39
C ASP A 143 -1.46 -12.83 -6.91
N PHE A 144 -2.46 -12.70 -6.03
CA PHE A 144 -2.31 -12.95 -4.58
C PHE A 144 -2.78 -14.35 -4.18
N GLY A 145 -2.91 -15.26 -5.15
CA GLY A 145 -3.37 -16.63 -4.96
C GLY A 145 -4.80 -16.67 -4.39
N PRO A 146 -5.06 -17.44 -3.32
CA PRO A 146 -6.38 -17.51 -2.70
C PRO A 146 -6.93 -16.17 -2.19
N PHE A 147 -6.06 -15.15 -2.02
CA PHE A 147 -6.46 -13.82 -1.56
C PHE A 147 -7.07 -12.95 -2.69
N GLY A 148 -6.94 -13.35 -3.95
CA GLY A 148 -7.52 -12.66 -5.11
C GLY A 148 -6.48 -12.12 -6.08
N SER A 149 -6.90 -11.24 -6.99
CA SER A 149 -6.00 -10.62 -7.97
C SER A 149 -6.35 -9.16 -8.24
N VAL A 150 -5.41 -8.44 -8.84
CA VAL A 150 -5.61 -7.06 -9.31
C VAL A 150 -4.97 -6.89 -10.67
N ASP A 151 -5.71 -6.32 -11.61
CA ASP A 151 -5.30 -6.13 -13.00
C ASP A 151 -5.37 -4.65 -13.37
N ILE A 152 -4.38 -4.16 -14.12
CA ILE A 152 -4.40 -2.83 -14.71
C ILE A 152 -3.63 -2.81 -16.03
N ASN A 153 -4.20 -2.10 -17.02
CA ASN A 153 -3.57 -1.81 -18.30
C ASN A 153 -3.29 -0.32 -18.42
N PHE A 154 -2.04 0.02 -18.72
CA PHE A 154 -1.61 1.39 -18.98
C PHE A 154 -1.75 1.70 -20.47
N ALA A 155 -2.53 2.72 -20.81
CA ALA A 155 -2.77 3.16 -22.18
C ALA A 155 -1.53 3.82 -22.81
#